data_AF-A0A421BHY0-F1
#
_entry.id   AF-A0A421BHY0-F1
#
_cell.length_a   1.000
_cell.length_b   1.000
_cell.length_c   1.000
_cell.angle_alpha   90.00
_cell.angle_beta   90.00
_cell.angle_gamma   90.00
#
_symmetry.space_group_name_H-M   'P 1'
#
loop_
_entity.id
_entity.type
_entity.pdbx_description
1 polymer ?
#
loop_
_entity_poly.entity_id
_entity_poly.type
_entity_poly.pdbx_seq_one_letter_code
_entity_poly.pdbx_strand_id
1 'polypeptide(L)'
;MEALEFLAHERQVKTIGNETLDTDSGIIYHETQALDGEFYWLDQDCYQVEVLNNLRAVPTKGAVIVVALAKGVQAPSFPARVFALVPVTVQ
;
A
#
# COMPACT_ATOMS: atom_id res chain seq x y z
N MET A 1 -10.42 -10.03 -0.40
CA MET A 1 -11.15 -9.44 -1.54
C MET A 1 -12.11 -8.34 -1.10
N GLU A 2 -13.17 -8.65 -0.33
CA GLU A 2 -14.20 -7.67 0.09
C GLU A 2 -13.65 -6.31 0.57
N ALA A 3 -12.61 -6.32 1.42
CA ALA A 3 -11.97 -5.10 1.90
C ALA A 3 -11.35 -4.25 0.77
N LEU A 4 -10.71 -4.88 -0.21
CA LEU A 4 -10.13 -4.18 -1.36
C LEU A 4 -11.23 -3.62 -2.28
N GLU A 5 -12.31 -4.37 -2.48
CA GLU A 5 -13.46 -3.92 -3.25
C GLU A 5 -14.12 -2.69 -2.63
N PHE A 6 -14.32 -2.70 -1.32
CA PHE A 6 -14.83 -1.56 -0.57
C PHE A 6 -13.90 -0.33 -0.69
N LEU A 7 -12.59 -0.53 -0.52
CA LEU A 7 -11.61 0.57 -0.63
C LEU A 7 -11.58 1.16 -2.05
N ALA A 8 -11.61 0.31 -3.09
CA ALA A 8 -11.57 0.74 -4.47
C ALA A 8 -12.87 1.43 -4.92
N HIS A 9 -14.03 0.82 -4.66
CA HIS A 9 -15.30 1.26 -5.24
C HIS A 9 -16.05 2.27 -4.37
N GLU A 10 -16.12 2.04 -3.05
CA GLU A 10 -16.87 2.92 -2.16
C GLU A 10 -16.04 4.10 -1.65
N ARG A 11 -14.73 3.89 -1.47
CA ARG A 11 -13.82 4.92 -0.95
C ARG A 11 -12.92 5.55 -1.99
N GLN A 12 -12.86 4.99 -3.20
CA GLN A 12 -12.04 5.49 -4.30
C GLN A 12 -10.56 5.65 -3.91
N VAL A 13 -10.06 4.75 -3.05
CA VAL A 13 -8.66 4.71 -2.64
C VAL A 13 -7.80 4.30 -3.83
N LYS A 14 -6.68 5.01 -4.04
CA LYS A 14 -5.73 4.74 -5.12
C LYS A 14 -4.45 4.03 -4.68
N THR A 15 -4.24 3.95 -3.37
CA THR A 15 -3.02 3.38 -2.81
C THR A 15 -3.29 2.72 -1.48
N ILE A 16 -2.73 1.51 -1.32
CA ILE A 16 -2.60 0.81 -0.05
C ILE A 16 -1.13 0.59 0.27
N GLY A 17 -0.84 0.28 1.52
CA GLY A 17 0.49 -0.17 1.90
C GLY A 17 0.49 -0.95 3.21
N ASN A 18 1.46 -1.85 3.32
CA ASN A 18 1.57 -2.81 4.41
C ASN A 18 3.04 -3.00 4.82
N GLU A 19 3.22 -3.49 6.05
CA GLU A 19 4.54 -3.79 6.60
C GLU A 19 5.07 -5.15 6.11
N THR A 20 4.19 -6.00 5.59
CA THR A 20 4.52 -7.32 5.00
C THR A 20 4.89 -7.20 3.52
N LEU A 21 5.28 -8.33 2.92
CA LEU A 21 5.33 -8.51 1.46
C LEU A 21 3.93 -8.72 0.92
N ASP A 22 3.70 -8.24 -0.32
CA ASP A 22 2.48 -8.39 -1.11
C ASP A 22 1.21 -7.83 -0.43
N THR A 23 0.11 -7.70 -1.17
CA THR A 23 -1.20 -7.32 -0.59
C THR A 23 -1.87 -8.50 0.12
N ASP A 24 -1.65 -9.70 -0.39
CA ASP A 24 -2.23 -10.93 0.14
C ASP A 24 -1.47 -11.43 1.38
N SER A 25 -2.18 -12.08 2.29
CA SER A 25 -1.51 -12.70 3.44
C SER A 25 -0.67 -13.89 2.99
N GLY A 26 0.49 -14.09 3.62
CA GLY A 26 1.37 -15.23 3.31
C GLY A 26 0.73 -16.61 3.51
N ILE A 27 -0.28 -16.72 4.39
CA ILE A 27 -1.07 -17.97 4.55
C ILE A 27 -1.87 -18.26 3.29
N ILE A 28 -2.59 -17.25 2.78
CA ILE A 28 -3.38 -17.39 1.54
C ILE A 28 -2.47 -17.76 0.38
N TYR A 29 -1.35 -17.04 0.20
CA TYR A 29 -0.40 -17.37 -0.85
C TYR A 29 0.14 -18.80 -0.72
N HIS A 30 0.47 -19.26 0.50
CA HIS A 30 0.92 -20.63 0.72
C HIS A 30 -0.11 -21.66 0.27
N GLU A 31 -1.39 -21.43 0.54
CA GLU A 31 -2.48 -22.35 0.22
C GLU A 31 -2.88 -22.32 -1.27
N THR A 32 -2.94 -21.13 -1.88
CA THR A 32 -3.47 -20.94 -3.23
C THR A 32 -2.40 -20.83 -4.30
N GLN A 33 -1.16 -20.50 -3.91
CA GLN A 33 -0.07 -20.13 -4.81
C GLN A 33 -0.43 -18.95 -5.73
N ALA A 34 -1.32 -18.06 -5.27
CA ALA A 34 -1.83 -16.92 -6.02
C ALA A 34 -1.89 -15.65 -5.15
N LEU A 35 -1.75 -14.50 -5.81
CA LEU A 35 -1.85 -13.16 -5.21
C LEU A 35 -3.09 -12.44 -5.78
N ASP A 36 -4.25 -13.06 -5.59
CA ASP A 36 -5.50 -12.57 -6.19
C ASP A 36 -5.85 -11.15 -5.72
N GLY A 37 -5.54 -10.82 -4.47
CA GLY A 37 -5.74 -9.47 -3.92
C GLY A 37 -4.84 -8.43 -4.56
N GLU A 38 -3.55 -8.74 -4.71
CA GLU A 38 -2.59 -7.88 -5.41
C GLU A 38 -2.98 -7.65 -6.88
N PHE A 39 -3.23 -8.73 -7.62
CA PHE A 39 -3.60 -8.61 -9.03
C PHE A 39 -4.88 -7.82 -9.20
N TYR A 40 -5.89 -8.10 -8.37
CA TYR A 40 -7.11 -7.30 -8.33
C TYR A 40 -6.80 -5.83 -8.09
N TRP A 41 -5.95 -5.49 -7.11
CA TRP A 41 -5.66 -4.10 -6.77
C TRP A 41 -4.94 -3.36 -7.91
N LEU A 42 -3.93 -3.98 -8.50
CA LEU A 42 -3.13 -3.38 -9.57
C LEU A 42 -3.93 -3.19 -10.87
N ASP A 43 -4.86 -4.09 -11.18
CA ASP A 43 -5.72 -4.00 -12.39
C ASP A 43 -6.68 -2.80 -12.36
N GLN A 44 -6.91 -2.21 -11.17
CA GLN A 44 -7.76 -1.02 -10.99
C GLN A 44 -7.03 0.31 -11.22
N ASP A 45 -5.86 0.31 -11.89
CA ASP A 45 -4.98 1.48 -12.02
C ASP A 45 -4.65 2.09 -10.64
N CYS A 46 -4.41 1.21 -9.67
CA CYS A 46 -3.96 1.54 -8.33
C CYS A 46 -2.56 0.97 -8.10
N TYR A 47 -1.87 1.45 -7.06
CA TYR A 47 -0.56 0.93 -6.69
C TYR A 47 -0.49 0.58 -5.20
N GLN A 48 0.52 -0.23 -4.85
CA GLN A 48 0.76 -0.65 -3.48
C GLN A 48 2.17 -0.27 -3.02
N VAL A 49 2.35 -0.18 -1.71
CA VAL A 49 3.64 0.08 -1.07
C VAL A 49 3.88 -0.97 0.00
N GLU A 50 4.79 -1.88 -0.30
CA GLU A 50 5.09 -3.01 0.57
C GLU A 50 6.29 -2.73 1.47
N VAL A 51 6.44 -3.57 2.49
CA VAL A 51 7.59 -3.55 3.42
C VAL A 51 7.78 -2.17 4.06
N LEU A 52 6.67 -1.50 4.35
CA LEU A 52 6.67 -0.29 5.17
C LEU A 52 7.15 -0.61 6.58
N ASN A 53 7.64 0.41 7.28
CA ASN A 53 8.07 0.28 8.66
C ASN A 53 7.67 1.52 9.45
N ASN A 54 7.63 1.41 10.77
CA ASN A 54 7.31 2.48 11.71
C ASN A 54 5.91 3.09 11.53
N LEU A 55 4.94 2.36 10.97
CA LEU A 55 3.56 2.85 10.83
C LEU A 55 2.92 3.17 12.18
N ARG A 56 3.38 2.52 13.27
CA ARG A 56 3.03 2.86 14.65
C ARG A 56 3.29 4.33 15.02
N ALA A 57 4.29 4.98 14.39
CA ALA A 57 4.60 6.39 14.66
C ALA A 57 3.72 7.37 13.86
N VAL A 58 2.87 6.86 12.97
CA VAL A 58 1.97 7.65 12.13
C VAL A 58 0.57 7.70 12.79
N PRO A 59 -0.03 8.88 12.97
CA PRO A 59 -1.39 8.97 13.48
C PRO A 59 -2.38 8.37 12.49
N THR A 60 -3.52 7.87 12.99
CA THR A 60 -4.57 7.25 12.15
C THR A 60 -5.14 8.19 11.09
N LYS A 61 -5.08 9.51 11.31
CA LYS A 61 -5.50 10.54 10.35
C LYS A 61 -4.60 11.78 10.44
N GLY A 62 -4.56 12.55 9.36
CA GLY A 62 -3.93 13.87 9.31
C GLY A 62 -2.45 13.87 8.88
N ALA A 63 -1.80 12.71 8.83
CA ALA A 63 -0.47 12.58 8.24
C ALA A 63 -0.53 12.48 6.70
N VAL A 64 0.57 12.85 6.05
CA VAL A 64 0.79 12.66 4.62
C VAL A 64 1.95 11.69 4.43
N ILE A 65 1.73 10.58 3.73
CA ILE A 65 2.78 9.63 3.36
C ILE A 65 3.31 10.01 1.97
N VAL A 66 4.61 10.21 1.86
CA VAL A 66 5.32 10.51 0.61
C VAL A 66 6.06 9.26 0.16
N VAL A 67 5.73 8.77 -1.04
CA VAL A 67 6.36 7.62 -1.69
C VAL A 67 7.33 8.13 -2.76
N ALA A 68 8.60 8.33 -2.41
CA ALA A 68 9.59 8.85 -3.33
C ALA A 68 10.27 7.69 -4.10
N LEU A 69 9.82 7.46 -5.33
CA LEU A 69 10.36 6.46 -6.26
C LEU A 69 11.26 7.08 -7.32
N ALA A 70 12.23 6.30 -7.82
CA ALA A 70 12.96 6.67 -9.02
C ALA A 70 12.10 6.39 -10.27
N LYS A 71 12.31 7.18 -11.33
CA LYS A 71 11.61 7.01 -12.60
C LYS A 71 12.30 5.96 -13.48
N GLY A 72 12.07 4.68 -13.16
CA GLY A 72 12.48 3.57 -14.02
C GLY A 72 11.73 3.57 -15.35
N VAL A 73 12.41 3.30 -16.46
CA VAL A 73 11.78 3.13 -17.78
C VAL A 73 11.17 1.73 -17.85
N GLN A 74 9.86 1.64 -18.07
CA GLN A 74 9.11 0.37 -18.17
C GLN A 74 9.30 -0.57 -16.97
N ALA A 75 9.62 0.00 -15.79
CA ALA A 75 9.74 -0.78 -14.57
C ALA A 75 8.34 -0.97 -13.94
N PRO A 76 7.91 -2.21 -13.66
CA PRO A 76 6.61 -2.48 -13.03
C PRO A 76 6.60 -2.05 -11.56
N SER A 77 7.76 -2.11 -10.90
CA SER A 77 7.96 -1.67 -9.52
C SER A 77 9.40 -1.15 -9.34
N PHE A 78 9.61 -0.38 -8.27
CA PHE A 78 10.93 0.14 -7.93
C PHE A 78 11.05 0.37 -6.42
N PRO A 79 12.22 0.15 -5.79
CA PRO A 79 12.43 0.53 -4.41
C PRO A 79 12.14 2.02 -4.19
N ALA A 80 11.40 2.35 -3.13
CA ALA A 80 11.04 3.72 -2.80
C ALA A 80 11.59 4.14 -1.45
N ARG A 81 11.95 5.42 -1.32
CA ARG A 81 12.13 6.04 -0.01
C ARG A 81 10.77 6.56 0.44
N VAL A 82 10.18 5.91 1.43
CA VAL A 82 8.89 6.32 2.00
C VAL A 82 9.10 7.02 3.32
N PHE A 83 8.41 8.15 3.51
CA PHE A 83 8.43 8.89 4.77
C PHE A 83 7.07 9.56 5.01
N ALA A 84 6.74 9.78 6.28
CA ALA A 84 5.50 10.45 6.69
C ALA A 84 5.80 11.87 7.18
N LEU A 85 5.00 12.83 6.72
CA LEU A 85 4.89 14.16 7.29
C LEU A 85 3.76 14.12 8.32
N VAL A 86 4.13 14.17 9.60
CA VAL A 86 3.19 14.08 10.71
C VAL A 86 2.87 15.49 11.20
N PRO A 87 1.58 15.89 11.30
CA PRO A 87 1.23 17.19 11.83
C PRO A 87 1.67 17.30 13.29
N VAL A 88 2.26 18.44 13.65
CA VAL A 88 2.50 18.76 15.05
C VAL A 88 1.13 19.05 15.66
N THR A 89 0.63 18.15 16.50
CA THR A 89 -0.55 18.45 17.31
C THR A 89 -0.20 19.62 18.22
N VAL A 90 -0.79 20.79 17.99
CA VAL A 90 -0.88 21.81 19.06
C VAL A 90 -1.84 21.20 20.08
N GLN A 91 -1.29 20.78 21.23
CA GLN A 91 -2.10 20.32 22.37
C GLN A 91 -2.99 21.46 22.89
#